data_AF-A0A919KWW5-F1
#
_entry.id   AF-A0A919KWW5-F1
#
_cell.length_a   1.000
_cell.length_b   1.000
_cell.length_c   1.000
_cell.angle_alpha   90.00
_cell.angle_beta   90.00
_cell.angle_gamma   90.00
#
_symmetry.space_group_name_H-M   'P 1'
#
loop_
_entity.id
_entity.type
_entity.pdbx_description
1 polymer ?
#
loop_
_entity_poly.entity_id
_entity_poly.type
_entity_poly.pdbx_seq_one_letter_code
_entity_poly.pdbx_strand_id
1 'polypeptide(L)'
;MTTSPADTVTTARTAKARSATAGSPAAATAAGPAARLLLLAPRINETGLQLRTTAQRRGLAARTAPAYRVPEDVPASAAVHLYGGPLFADAVGRELGLALLDAAPDWLTTLPAGLTGRRIECLALADARRLRRPAFLKPPVDKLFPARIYPDGSGLPGPDALDDDTLVLVSDIVTFEREYRLFVLDGAVHAASRYAVDGSLSVAPLDADPRRDQALAFAAEVLAACAGSLPSAVVVDIGLLADSGAWSVVEANPAWASGGYACDPDAVLDVVLRAAGPAADLRDADRRFCRDLPRVVR
;
A
#
# COMPACT_ATOMS: atom_id res chain seq x y z
N MET A 1 -67.05 2.30 -60.39
CA MET A 1 -67.79 3.52 -60.77
C MET A 1 -68.11 4.27 -59.49
N THR A 2 -67.90 5.58 -59.32
CA THR A 2 -66.99 6.58 -59.93
C THR A 2 -67.15 7.89 -59.14
N THR A 3 -66.21 8.84 -59.27
CA THR A 3 -66.37 10.29 -58.97
C THR A 3 -66.83 10.74 -57.56
N SER A 4 -65.88 11.33 -56.83
CA SER A 4 -66.05 12.47 -55.88
C SER A 4 -66.42 13.78 -56.66
N PRO A 5 -66.57 15.02 -56.11
CA PRO A 5 -66.22 15.51 -54.75
C PRO A 5 -67.14 16.57 -54.09
N ALA A 6 -66.71 17.06 -52.90
CA ALA A 6 -67.01 18.37 -52.27
C ALA A 6 -68.47 18.62 -51.80
N ASP A 7 -68.80 19.58 -50.90
CA ASP A 7 -68.07 20.62 -50.14
C ASP A 7 -68.93 21.02 -48.89
N THR A 8 -68.66 21.91 -47.91
CA THR A 8 -67.59 22.89 -47.58
C THR A 8 -67.53 23.10 -46.03
N VAL A 9 -66.76 24.09 -45.56
CA VAL A 9 -66.86 24.88 -44.28
C VAL A 9 -66.03 24.44 -43.06
N THR A 10 -64.98 25.23 -42.82
CA THR A 10 -64.18 25.33 -41.59
C THR A 10 -64.94 26.02 -40.43
N THR A 11 -64.78 25.51 -39.21
CA THR A 11 -64.85 26.36 -37.99
C THR A 11 -63.71 26.01 -37.03
N ALA A 12 -62.89 26.99 -36.68
CA ALA A 12 -61.79 26.81 -35.73
C ALA A 12 -62.28 26.86 -34.27
N ARG A 13 -61.69 26.04 -33.39
CA ARG A 13 -61.77 26.20 -31.93
C ARG A 13 -60.38 26.17 -31.29
N THR A 14 -60.10 27.20 -30.51
CA THR A 14 -58.82 27.43 -29.83
C THR A 14 -58.61 26.46 -28.67
N ALA A 15 -57.62 25.57 -28.79
CA ALA A 15 -57.14 24.74 -27.69
C ALA A 15 -56.11 25.51 -26.84
N LYS A 16 -56.40 25.70 -25.55
CA LYS A 16 -55.60 26.51 -24.64
C LYS A 16 -54.42 25.70 -24.08
N ALA A 17 -53.26 25.75 -24.75
CA ALA A 17 -52.05 25.10 -24.29
C ALA A 17 -51.67 25.58 -22.88
N ARG A 18 -51.61 24.67 -21.90
CA ARG A 18 -51.06 24.94 -20.58
C ARG A 18 -49.55 24.74 -20.63
N SER A 19 -48.80 25.79 -20.29
CA SER A 19 -47.35 25.67 -20.08
C SER A 19 -47.09 24.73 -18.90
N ALA A 20 -46.44 23.60 -19.17
CA ALA A 20 -45.75 22.82 -18.16
C ALA A 20 -44.27 23.24 -18.22
N THR A 21 -43.86 24.12 -17.31
CA THR A 21 -42.45 24.51 -17.16
C THR A 21 -41.65 23.29 -16.71
N ALA A 22 -40.94 22.67 -17.65
CA ALA A 22 -39.92 21.68 -17.32
C ALA A 22 -38.87 22.37 -16.43
N GLY A 23 -38.79 21.95 -15.17
CA GLY A 23 -37.74 22.42 -14.28
C GLY A 23 -36.39 21.99 -14.84
N SER A 24 -35.57 22.96 -15.24
CA SER A 24 -34.19 22.66 -15.63
C SER A 24 -33.54 21.90 -14.47
N PRO A 25 -32.92 20.72 -14.71
CA PRO A 25 -32.13 20.09 -13.68
C PRO A 25 -31.05 21.11 -13.28
N ALA A 26 -30.96 21.40 -11.98
CA ALA A 26 -29.93 22.30 -11.48
C ALA A 26 -28.58 21.70 -11.88
N ALA A 27 -27.79 22.45 -12.67
CA ALA A 27 -26.48 22.00 -13.09
C ALA A 27 -25.69 21.63 -11.84
N ALA A 28 -25.25 20.37 -11.74
CA ALA A 28 -24.43 19.92 -10.63
C ALA A 28 -23.18 20.79 -10.62
N THR A 29 -23.10 21.71 -9.66
CA THR A 29 -21.96 22.62 -9.52
C THR A 29 -20.73 21.76 -9.35
N ALA A 30 -19.85 21.78 -10.36
CA ALA A 30 -18.62 21.00 -10.32
C ALA A 30 -17.90 21.34 -9.01
N ALA A 31 -17.76 20.34 -8.13
CA ALA A 31 -17.12 20.55 -6.86
C ALA A 31 -15.70 21.06 -7.11
N GLY A 32 -15.30 22.10 -6.37
CA GLY A 32 -13.90 22.53 -6.36
C GLY A 32 -13.01 21.32 -6.00
N PRO A 33 -11.77 21.26 -6.51
CA PRO A 33 -10.90 20.09 -6.34
C PRO A 33 -10.85 19.65 -4.88
N ALA A 34 -11.19 18.38 -4.65
CA ALA A 34 -11.34 17.81 -3.32
C ALA A 34 -10.11 18.11 -2.45
N ALA A 35 -10.34 18.69 -1.27
CA ALA A 35 -9.25 19.05 -0.36
C ALA A 35 -8.45 17.79 -0.01
N ARG A 36 -7.19 17.71 -0.47
CA ARG A 36 -6.31 16.58 -0.19
C ARG A 36 -5.77 16.66 1.24
N LEU A 37 -5.72 15.51 1.90
CA LEU A 37 -5.36 15.38 3.31
C LEU A 37 -4.47 14.14 3.52
N LEU A 38 -3.30 14.30 4.14
CA LEU A 38 -2.57 13.19 4.75
C LEU A 38 -3.12 12.94 6.17
N LEU A 39 -3.73 11.79 6.39
CA LEU A 39 -4.17 11.32 7.69
C LEU A 39 -3.12 10.36 8.29
N LEU A 40 -2.62 10.70 9.47
CA LEU A 40 -1.60 9.92 10.18
C LEU A 40 -2.17 9.20 11.41
N ALA A 41 -1.68 8.00 11.70
CA ALA A 41 -2.10 7.23 12.89
C ALA A 41 -1.82 7.95 14.23
N PRO A 42 -2.57 7.60 15.30
CA PRO A 42 -2.28 8.06 16.66
C PRO A 42 -0.91 7.56 17.14
N ARG A 43 -0.23 8.36 17.97
CA ARG A 43 1.16 8.15 18.44
C ARG A 43 2.15 8.11 17.26
N ILE A 44 2.17 9.22 16.51
CA ILE A 44 3.04 9.51 15.38
C ILE A 44 4.52 9.13 15.66
N ASN A 45 5.14 8.35 14.78
CA ASN A 45 6.58 8.04 14.83
C ASN A 45 7.41 9.11 14.09
N GLU A 46 8.74 9.00 14.12
CA GLU A 46 9.65 9.97 13.50
C GLU A 46 9.33 10.19 12.01
N THR A 47 9.20 9.12 11.22
CA THR A 47 8.81 9.21 9.81
C THR A 47 7.43 9.84 9.63
N GLY A 48 6.45 9.55 10.49
CA GLY A 48 5.17 10.25 10.47
C GLY A 48 5.33 11.75 10.72
N LEU A 49 6.20 12.16 11.64
CA LEU A 49 6.49 13.57 11.90
C LEU A 49 7.19 14.25 10.71
N GLN A 50 8.17 13.57 10.11
CA GLN A 50 8.84 14.00 8.87
C GLN A 50 7.80 14.18 7.74
N LEU A 51 6.94 13.20 7.50
CA LEU A 51 5.89 13.23 6.46
C LEU A 51 4.84 14.31 6.73
N ARG A 52 4.35 14.45 7.96
CA ARG A 52 3.41 15.52 8.34
C ARG A 52 4.00 16.91 8.09
N THR A 53 5.26 17.11 8.48
CA THR A 53 5.97 18.38 8.27
C THR A 53 6.18 18.64 6.78
N THR A 54 6.51 17.61 6.00
CA THR A 54 6.77 17.70 4.57
C THR A 54 5.50 17.98 3.75
N ALA A 55 4.40 17.32 4.10
CA ALA A 55 3.08 17.65 3.57
C ALA A 55 2.72 19.12 3.84
N GLN A 56 2.91 19.59 5.08
CA GLN A 56 2.67 20.99 5.45
C GLN A 56 3.57 21.97 4.69
N ARG A 57 4.87 21.67 4.48
CA ARG A 57 5.76 22.48 3.61
C ARG A 57 5.24 22.57 2.17
N ARG A 58 4.67 21.48 1.64
CA ARG A 58 4.10 21.37 0.29
C ARG A 58 2.67 21.95 0.17
N GLY A 59 2.10 22.51 1.24
CA GLY A 59 0.73 23.01 1.27
C GLY A 59 -0.35 21.93 1.31
N LEU A 60 0.02 20.66 1.47
CA LEU A 60 -0.90 19.54 1.70
C LEU A 60 -1.35 19.56 3.16
N ALA A 61 -2.66 19.54 3.39
CA ALA A 61 -3.19 19.41 4.75
C ALA A 61 -2.74 18.08 5.36
N ALA A 62 -2.36 18.09 6.64
CA ALA A 62 -1.95 16.88 7.36
C ALA A 62 -2.48 16.88 8.79
N ARG A 63 -3.16 15.80 9.20
CA ARG A 63 -3.76 15.62 10.53
C ARG A 63 -3.28 14.31 11.16
N THR A 64 -2.98 14.33 12.45
CA THR A 64 -2.75 13.12 13.24
C THR A 64 -4.06 12.74 13.93
N ALA A 65 -4.53 11.52 13.74
CA ALA A 65 -5.77 11.05 14.36
C ALA A 65 -5.62 10.93 15.89
N PRO A 66 -6.67 11.27 16.67
CA PRO A 66 -6.61 11.16 18.14
C PRO A 66 -6.80 9.71 18.63
N ALA A 67 -7.45 8.86 17.82
CA ALA A 67 -7.75 7.47 18.12
C ALA A 67 -7.80 6.64 16.82
N TYR A 68 -8.00 5.33 16.93
CA TYR A 68 -8.16 4.41 15.80
C TYR A 68 -9.58 4.52 15.19
N ARG A 69 -9.91 5.71 14.69
CA ARG A 69 -11.15 6.06 13.99
C ARG A 69 -10.93 7.28 13.09
N VAL A 70 -11.83 7.51 12.13
CA VAL A 70 -11.83 8.76 11.35
C VAL A 70 -12.09 9.95 12.30
N PRO A 71 -11.27 11.02 12.26
CA PRO A 71 -11.54 12.23 13.02
C PRO A 71 -12.77 12.97 12.49
N GLU A 72 -13.61 13.48 13.39
CA GLU A 72 -14.89 14.16 13.07
C GLU A 72 -14.71 15.46 12.26
N ASP A 73 -13.50 16.02 12.24
CA ASP A 73 -13.10 17.23 11.50
C ASP A 73 -12.52 16.92 10.09
N VAL A 74 -12.54 15.65 9.65
CA VAL A 74 -12.22 15.27 8.27
C VAL A 74 -13.50 15.38 7.41
N PRO A 75 -13.53 16.26 6.38
CA PRO A 75 -14.68 16.35 5.48
C PRO A 75 -14.90 15.04 4.71
N ALA A 76 -16.14 14.58 4.61
CA ALA A 76 -16.50 13.39 3.83
C ALA A 76 -16.20 13.51 2.31
N SER A 77 -15.92 14.73 1.83
CA SER A 77 -15.49 15.04 0.46
C SER A 77 -13.98 15.26 0.33
N ALA A 78 -13.17 14.97 1.36
CA ALA A 78 -11.73 15.12 1.31
C ALA A 78 -11.07 13.93 0.57
N ALA A 79 -10.06 14.23 -0.24
CA ALA A 79 -9.23 13.21 -0.87
C ALA A 79 -8.15 12.77 0.13
N VAL A 80 -8.47 11.78 0.95
CA VAL A 80 -7.60 11.33 2.05
C VAL A 80 -6.55 10.32 1.58
N HIS A 81 -5.32 10.54 2.01
CA HIS A 81 -4.18 9.64 1.91
C HIS A 81 -3.76 9.20 3.33
N LEU A 82 -3.09 8.05 3.46
CA LEU A 82 -2.84 7.44 4.77
C LEU A 82 -1.35 7.18 5.05
N TYR A 83 -0.93 7.37 6.30
CA TYR A 83 0.28 6.76 6.85
C TYR A 83 0.01 6.29 8.29
N GLY A 84 0.26 5.02 8.61
CA GLY A 84 -0.09 4.54 9.95
C GLY A 84 0.02 3.05 10.27
N GLY A 85 0.33 2.21 9.30
CA GLY A 85 0.39 0.76 9.50
C GLY A 85 -0.98 0.06 9.61
N PRO A 86 -1.01 -1.30 9.50
CA PRO A 86 -2.22 -2.05 9.18
C PRO A 86 -3.39 -1.84 10.13
N LEU A 87 -3.17 -1.87 11.45
CA LEU A 87 -4.23 -1.69 12.44
C LEU A 87 -4.95 -0.34 12.34
N PHE A 88 -4.28 0.72 11.89
CA PHE A 88 -4.93 2.01 11.67
C PHE A 88 -5.63 2.07 10.30
N ALA A 89 -4.98 1.54 9.26
CA ALA A 89 -5.57 1.35 7.93
C ALA A 89 -6.90 0.59 7.98
N ASP A 90 -6.93 -0.54 8.66
CA ASP A 90 -8.12 -1.38 8.82
C ASP A 90 -9.23 -0.67 9.61
N ALA A 91 -8.87 0.20 10.56
CA ALA A 91 -9.81 0.94 11.40
C ALA A 91 -10.51 2.12 10.69
N VAL A 92 -9.96 2.64 9.58
CA VAL A 92 -10.48 3.84 8.89
C VAL A 92 -10.67 3.68 7.37
N GLY A 93 -9.97 2.75 6.72
CA GLY A 93 -9.83 2.74 5.26
C GLY A 93 -11.14 2.53 4.51
N ARG A 94 -12.01 1.64 4.99
CA ARG A 94 -13.32 1.40 4.35
C ARG A 94 -14.29 2.57 4.53
N GLU A 95 -14.22 3.29 5.65
CA GLU A 95 -15.05 4.48 5.91
C GLU A 95 -14.63 5.66 5.04
N LEU A 96 -13.32 5.79 4.80
CA LEU A 96 -12.71 6.81 3.94
C LEU A 96 -12.67 6.45 2.45
N GLY A 97 -13.13 5.25 2.06
CA GLY A 97 -13.10 4.79 0.66
C GLY A 97 -11.68 4.67 0.08
N LEU A 98 -10.71 4.26 0.88
CA LEU A 98 -9.30 4.16 0.48
C LEU A 98 -9.01 2.91 -0.35
N ALA A 99 -8.04 3.04 -1.25
CA ALA A 99 -7.25 1.93 -1.77
C ALA A 99 -5.86 1.98 -1.13
N LEU A 100 -5.41 0.84 -0.59
CA LEU A 100 -4.12 0.69 0.08
C LEU A 100 -3.32 -0.39 -0.64
N LEU A 101 -2.19 -0.03 -1.22
CA LEU A 101 -1.34 -0.93 -2.00
C LEU A 101 -0.43 -1.73 -1.09
N ASP A 102 -0.36 -3.03 -1.33
CA ASP A 102 0.51 -3.98 -0.63
C ASP A 102 1.05 -5.02 -1.63
N ALA A 103 2.17 -5.67 -1.29
CA ALA A 103 2.69 -6.77 -2.10
C ALA A 103 1.84 -8.03 -1.91
N ALA A 104 1.86 -8.95 -2.89
CA ALA A 104 1.23 -10.26 -2.69
C ALA A 104 1.91 -10.99 -1.52
N PRO A 105 1.18 -11.64 -0.58
CA PRO A 105 1.79 -12.27 0.60
C PRO A 105 2.87 -13.31 0.31
N ASP A 106 2.79 -13.95 -0.87
CA ASP A 106 3.72 -14.94 -1.39
C ASP A 106 4.77 -14.36 -2.36
N TRP A 107 4.74 -13.06 -2.67
CA TRP A 107 5.58 -12.39 -3.70
C TRP A 107 7.06 -12.79 -3.63
N LEU A 108 7.62 -12.81 -2.41
CA LEU A 108 9.02 -13.13 -2.16
C LEU A 108 9.42 -14.56 -2.59
N THR A 109 8.45 -15.48 -2.70
CA THR A 109 8.64 -16.85 -3.20
C THR A 109 8.59 -16.96 -4.73
N THR A 110 8.03 -15.95 -5.41
CA THR A 110 7.92 -15.88 -6.88
C THR A 110 9.23 -15.43 -7.56
N LEU A 111 10.19 -14.95 -6.77
CA LEU A 111 11.44 -14.37 -7.28
C LEU A 111 12.43 -15.45 -7.75
N PRO A 112 13.21 -15.18 -8.81
CA PRO A 112 14.36 -16.02 -9.17
C PRO A 112 15.31 -16.22 -7.98
N ALA A 113 15.75 -17.46 -7.76
CA ALA A 113 16.58 -17.82 -6.60
C ALA A 113 17.92 -17.04 -6.51
N GLY A 114 18.42 -16.51 -7.63
CA GLY A 114 19.59 -15.62 -7.65
C GLY A 114 19.35 -14.26 -6.96
N LEU A 115 18.09 -13.80 -6.87
CA LEU A 115 17.71 -12.55 -6.18
C LEU A 115 17.35 -12.77 -4.71
N THR A 116 17.06 -14.00 -4.28
CA THR A 116 16.78 -14.31 -2.86
C THR A 116 17.98 -14.89 -2.14
N GLY A 117 18.92 -15.52 -2.86
CA GLY A 117 20.07 -16.24 -2.31
C GLY A 117 19.73 -17.44 -1.40
N ARG A 118 18.43 -17.78 -1.26
CA ARG A 118 17.91 -18.73 -0.27
C ARG A 118 16.56 -19.30 -0.69
N ARG A 119 16.19 -20.49 -0.20
CA ARG A 119 14.85 -21.06 -0.37
C ARG A 119 13.85 -20.30 0.51
N ILE A 120 12.69 -19.97 -0.07
CA ILE A 120 11.59 -19.30 0.62
C ILE A 120 10.29 -19.94 0.14
N GLU A 121 9.42 -20.33 1.06
CA GLU A 121 8.14 -21.00 0.80
C GLU A 121 7.01 -20.25 1.53
N CYS A 122 5.81 -20.22 0.94
CA CYS A 122 4.61 -19.70 1.59
C CYS A 122 3.69 -20.89 1.88
N LEU A 123 3.41 -21.15 3.16
CA LEU A 123 2.62 -22.30 3.62
C LEU A 123 1.45 -21.84 4.49
N ALA A 124 0.41 -22.67 4.57
CA ALA A 124 -0.60 -22.54 5.62
C ALA A 124 0.02 -22.80 7.01
N LEU A 125 -0.48 -22.13 8.05
CA LEU A 125 0.04 -22.25 9.42
C LEU A 125 -0.04 -23.69 9.94
N ALA A 126 -1.10 -24.43 9.61
CA ALA A 126 -1.21 -25.86 9.90
C ALA A 126 -0.06 -26.71 9.32
N ASP A 127 0.48 -26.32 8.18
CA ASP A 127 1.59 -26.98 7.50
C ASP A 127 2.93 -26.53 8.09
N ALA A 128 3.09 -25.24 8.34
CA ALA A 128 4.27 -24.69 9.01
C ALA A 128 4.48 -25.31 10.41
N ARG A 129 3.40 -25.57 11.18
CA ARG A 129 3.46 -26.30 12.47
C ARG A 129 4.01 -27.74 12.35
N ARG A 130 3.97 -28.34 11.16
CA ARG A 130 4.51 -29.70 10.89
C ARG A 130 5.99 -29.70 10.46
N LEU A 131 6.62 -28.53 10.30
CA LEU A 131 8.06 -28.41 10.02
C LEU A 131 8.91 -29.05 11.14
N ARG A 132 9.95 -29.79 10.77
CA ARG A 132 10.89 -30.49 11.70
C ARG A 132 12.36 -30.15 11.44
N ARG A 133 12.61 -28.91 11.01
CA ARG A 133 13.95 -28.32 10.79
C ARG A 133 13.97 -26.88 11.29
N PRO A 134 15.15 -26.34 11.64
CA PRO A 134 15.31 -24.91 11.84
C PRO A 134 15.00 -24.12 10.57
N ALA A 135 14.32 -22.99 10.73
CA ALA A 135 14.00 -22.04 9.67
C ALA A 135 13.76 -20.65 10.27
N PHE A 136 13.89 -19.62 9.45
CA PHE A 136 13.36 -18.29 9.78
C PHE A 136 11.88 -18.26 9.37
N LEU A 137 11.00 -18.04 10.35
CA LEU A 137 9.55 -18.02 10.14
C LEU A 137 9.01 -16.63 10.42
N LYS A 138 8.21 -16.07 9.50
CA LYS A 138 7.45 -14.84 9.71
C LYS A 138 6.05 -14.94 9.11
N PRO A 139 5.06 -14.20 9.64
CA PRO A 139 3.86 -13.90 8.85
C PRO A 139 4.27 -13.01 7.65
N PRO A 140 3.57 -13.08 6.51
CA PRO A 140 3.96 -12.32 5.32
C PRO A 140 3.73 -10.82 5.48
N VAL A 141 2.60 -10.42 6.07
CA VAL A 141 2.12 -9.03 6.14
C VAL A 141 1.94 -8.58 7.60
N ASP A 142 0.85 -8.99 8.24
CA ASP A 142 0.51 -8.57 9.60
C ASP A 142 1.32 -9.30 10.67
N LYS A 143 1.73 -8.59 11.73
CA LYS A 143 2.63 -9.11 12.77
C LYS A 143 1.93 -10.00 13.81
N LEU A 144 1.22 -11.02 13.31
CA LEU A 144 0.43 -11.99 14.06
C LEU A 144 1.28 -12.86 15.01
N PHE A 145 2.57 -13.08 14.68
CA PHE A 145 3.54 -13.74 15.54
C PHE A 145 4.96 -13.20 15.30
N PRO A 146 5.92 -13.43 16.22
CA PRO A 146 7.29 -12.92 16.09
C PRO A 146 8.02 -13.49 14.87
N ALA A 147 8.48 -12.61 13.97
CA ALA A 147 9.41 -12.96 12.91
C ALA A 147 10.79 -13.29 13.51
N ARG A 148 11.23 -14.56 13.45
CA ARG A 148 12.51 -15.02 14.02
C ARG A 148 12.92 -16.39 13.48
N ILE A 149 14.12 -16.85 13.87
CA ILE A 149 14.50 -18.25 13.77
C ILE A 149 13.69 -19.08 14.77
N TYR A 150 13.08 -20.17 14.31
CA TYR A 150 12.45 -21.21 15.13
C TYR A 150 13.25 -22.52 15.00
N PRO A 151 13.41 -23.33 16.07
CA PRO A 151 14.07 -24.63 15.99
C PRO A 151 13.29 -25.63 15.12
N ASP A 152 11.96 -25.58 15.18
CA ASP A 152 11.02 -26.27 14.31
C ASP A 152 9.63 -25.59 14.35
N GLY A 153 8.64 -26.16 13.67
CA GLY A 153 7.29 -25.58 13.58
C GLY A 153 6.47 -25.58 14.88
N SER A 154 6.86 -26.34 15.91
CA SER A 154 6.06 -26.50 17.14
C SER A 154 5.97 -25.24 18.01
N GLY A 155 6.89 -24.28 17.82
CA GLY A 155 6.88 -22.99 18.52
C GLY A 155 5.94 -21.93 17.94
N LEU A 156 5.24 -22.21 16.83
CA LEU A 156 4.25 -21.32 16.23
C LEU A 156 2.94 -21.29 17.06
N PRO A 157 2.10 -20.24 16.94
CA PRO A 157 0.81 -20.19 17.63
C PRO A 157 -0.09 -21.38 17.26
N GLY A 158 -0.75 -21.97 18.26
CA GLY A 158 -1.70 -23.07 18.08
C GLY A 158 -3.03 -22.64 17.43
N PRO A 159 -3.90 -23.62 17.07
CA PRO A 159 -5.18 -23.34 16.40
C PRO A 159 -6.12 -22.48 17.27
N ASP A 160 -6.01 -22.55 18.59
CA ASP A 160 -6.78 -21.72 19.54
C ASP A 160 -6.38 -20.23 19.51
N ALA A 161 -5.36 -19.85 18.72
CA ALA A 161 -4.79 -18.50 18.67
C ALA A 161 -4.69 -17.89 17.27
N LEU A 162 -4.53 -18.71 16.21
CA LEU A 162 -4.52 -18.30 14.81
C LEU A 162 -5.05 -19.43 13.91
N ASP A 163 -5.87 -19.06 12.93
CA ASP A 163 -6.53 -19.97 11.99
C ASP A 163 -5.52 -20.78 11.15
N ASP A 164 -5.88 -22.02 10.84
CA ASP A 164 -4.99 -23.03 10.23
C ASP A 164 -4.52 -22.68 8.81
N ASP A 165 -5.27 -21.85 8.09
CA ASP A 165 -4.96 -21.33 6.75
C ASP A 165 -4.16 -20.01 6.76
N THR A 166 -3.91 -19.42 7.93
CA THR A 166 -3.05 -18.24 8.08
C THR A 166 -1.71 -18.45 7.37
N LEU A 167 -1.31 -17.55 6.47
CA LEU A 167 -0.08 -17.72 5.70
C LEU A 167 1.18 -17.50 6.55
N VAL A 168 2.20 -18.32 6.31
CA VAL A 168 3.53 -18.28 6.92
C VAL A 168 4.58 -18.33 5.83
N LEU A 169 5.51 -17.36 5.85
CA LEU A 169 6.74 -17.45 5.07
C LEU A 169 7.79 -18.26 5.84
N VAL A 170 8.24 -19.35 5.23
CA VAL A 170 9.30 -20.23 5.69
C VAL A 170 10.55 -19.93 4.85
N SER A 171 11.55 -19.29 5.46
CA SER A 171 12.84 -19.00 4.82
C SER A 171 13.92 -19.89 5.39
N ASP A 172 14.87 -20.30 4.54
CA ASP A 172 16.18 -20.72 5.03
C ASP A 172 16.85 -19.57 5.79
N ILE A 173 17.68 -19.93 6.78
CA ILE A 173 18.30 -18.98 7.69
C ILE A 173 19.48 -18.31 6.99
N VAL A 174 19.52 -16.98 7.01
CA VAL A 174 20.61 -16.16 6.49
C VAL A 174 20.90 -15.00 7.44
N THR A 175 22.11 -14.45 7.35
CA THR A 175 22.53 -13.22 8.06
C THR A 175 22.87 -12.13 7.05
N PHE A 176 22.45 -10.89 7.30
CA PHE A 176 22.80 -9.74 6.47
C PHE A 176 23.88 -8.87 7.14
N GLU A 177 24.99 -8.61 6.44
CA GLU A 177 26.01 -7.60 6.83
C GLU A 177 25.39 -6.20 6.83
N ARG A 178 24.51 -5.93 5.85
CA ARG A 178 23.88 -4.63 5.61
C ARG A 178 22.48 -4.80 5.06
N GLU A 179 21.57 -3.92 5.47
CA GLU A 179 20.20 -3.88 4.97
C GLU A 179 19.79 -2.45 4.60
N TYR A 180 19.12 -2.32 3.45
CA TYR A 180 18.74 -1.07 2.81
C TYR A 180 17.25 -1.06 2.51
N ARG A 181 16.63 0.09 2.72
CA ARG A 181 15.24 0.34 2.36
C ARG A 181 15.15 1.15 1.09
N LEU A 182 14.36 0.68 0.14
CA LEU A 182 14.05 1.35 -1.13
C LEU A 182 12.56 1.70 -1.16
N PHE A 183 12.22 2.98 -1.21
CA PHE A 183 10.87 3.42 -1.58
C PHE A 183 10.79 3.47 -3.10
N VAL A 184 9.91 2.65 -3.67
CA VAL A 184 9.80 2.40 -5.11
C VAL A 184 8.52 3.05 -5.63
N LEU A 185 8.63 3.81 -6.73
CA LEU A 185 7.53 4.47 -7.40
C LEU A 185 7.60 4.19 -8.90
N ASP A 186 6.50 3.73 -9.49
CA ASP A 186 6.38 3.44 -10.93
C ASP A 186 7.50 2.54 -11.50
N GLY A 187 8.02 1.62 -10.68
CA GLY A 187 9.09 0.68 -11.05
C GLY A 187 10.52 1.20 -10.89
N ALA A 188 10.71 2.41 -10.33
CA ALA A 188 12.03 2.99 -10.05
C ALA A 188 12.24 3.26 -8.55
N VAL A 189 13.48 3.25 -8.08
CA VAL A 189 13.83 3.70 -6.73
C VAL A 189 13.67 5.21 -6.66
N HIS A 190 12.73 5.69 -5.84
CA HIS A 190 12.42 7.11 -5.66
C HIS A 190 13.09 7.69 -4.41
N ALA A 191 13.26 6.88 -3.36
CA ALA A 191 14.11 7.22 -2.21
C ALA A 191 14.79 5.96 -1.63
N ALA A 192 15.99 6.11 -1.04
CA ALA A 192 16.69 4.98 -0.45
C ALA A 192 17.62 5.36 0.72
N SER A 193 17.82 4.43 1.66
CA SER A 193 18.77 4.56 2.78
C SER A 193 19.21 3.20 3.32
N ARG A 194 20.37 3.14 3.97
CA ARG A 194 20.74 2.00 4.82
C ARG A 194 20.00 2.11 6.15
N TYR A 195 19.47 1.01 6.67
CA TYR A 195 18.81 0.98 7.98
C TYR A 195 19.49 0.06 9.00
N ALA A 196 20.21 -0.98 8.57
CA ALA A 196 20.92 -1.88 9.49
C ALA A 196 22.34 -2.23 9.02
N VAL A 197 23.17 -2.61 9.99
CA VAL A 197 24.45 -3.32 9.84
C VAL A 197 24.47 -4.44 10.89
N ASP A 198 24.87 -5.64 10.51
CA ASP A 198 25.00 -6.82 11.40
C ASP A 198 23.75 -7.03 12.30
N GLY A 199 22.56 -6.98 11.68
CA GLY A 199 21.25 -7.09 12.35
C GLY A 199 20.88 -5.94 13.32
N SER A 200 21.73 -4.91 13.44
CA SER A 200 21.58 -3.79 14.37
C SER A 200 21.18 -2.51 13.65
N LEU A 201 20.28 -1.72 14.24
CA LEU A 201 19.84 -0.45 13.66
C LEU A 201 21.03 0.50 13.47
N SER A 202 21.30 0.83 12.22
CA SER A 202 22.42 1.67 11.80
C SER A 202 21.98 2.43 10.55
N VAL A 203 21.42 3.61 10.77
CA VAL A 203 20.76 4.40 9.73
C VAL A 203 21.74 5.35 9.04
N ALA A 204 21.73 5.39 7.71
CA ALA A 204 22.49 6.36 6.93
C ALA A 204 21.81 6.67 5.57
N PRO A 205 21.85 7.92 5.07
CA PRO A 205 21.48 8.24 3.69
C PRO A 205 22.29 7.40 2.71
N LEU A 206 21.69 6.94 1.61
CA LEU A 206 22.40 6.06 0.67
C LEU A 206 23.63 6.74 0.03
N ASP A 207 23.57 8.06 -0.18
CA ASP A 207 24.69 8.86 -0.70
C ASP A 207 25.93 8.89 0.23
N ALA A 208 25.79 8.50 1.49
CA ALA A 208 26.88 8.38 2.46
C ALA A 208 27.35 6.93 2.69
N ASP A 209 26.75 5.93 2.02
CA ASP A 209 27.10 4.52 2.24
C ASP A 209 28.08 3.98 1.17
N PRO A 210 29.18 3.31 1.56
CA PRO A 210 30.19 2.83 0.61
C PRO A 210 29.73 1.72 -0.34
N ARG A 211 28.52 1.16 -0.16
CA ARG A 211 27.93 0.18 -1.09
C ARG A 211 26.88 0.78 -2.04
N ARG A 212 26.62 2.10 -1.98
CA ARG A 212 25.62 2.84 -2.77
C ARG A 212 25.38 2.29 -4.18
N ASP A 213 26.42 2.29 -5.00
CA ASP A 213 26.29 1.95 -6.43
C ASP A 213 26.02 0.45 -6.64
N GLN A 214 26.48 -0.42 -5.71
CA GLN A 214 26.17 -1.85 -5.71
C GLN A 214 24.69 -2.10 -5.31
N ALA A 215 24.21 -1.37 -4.30
CA ALA A 215 22.81 -1.43 -3.86
C ALA A 215 21.85 -0.94 -4.95
N LEU A 216 22.19 0.15 -5.66
CA LEU A 216 21.40 0.67 -6.78
C LEU A 216 21.43 -0.26 -8.00
N ALA A 217 22.57 -0.89 -8.30
CA ALA A 217 22.66 -1.88 -9.38
C ALA A 217 21.78 -3.10 -9.11
N PHE A 218 21.83 -3.66 -7.90
CA PHE A 218 20.97 -4.78 -7.51
C PHE A 218 19.49 -4.37 -7.44
N ALA A 219 19.17 -3.16 -6.97
CA ALA A 219 17.81 -2.63 -7.00
C ALA A 219 17.24 -2.56 -8.43
N ALA A 220 18.05 -2.13 -9.41
CA ALA A 220 17.64 -2.12 -10.81
C ALA A 220 17.41 -3.53 -11.38
N GLU A 221 18.26 -4.50 -11.02
CA GLU A 221 18.09 -5.92 -11.38
C GLU A 221 16.79 -6.50 -10.80
N VAL A 222 16.54 -6.29 -9.50
CA VAL A 222 15.32 -6.72 -8.80
C VAL A 222 14.08 -6.09 -9.44
N LEU A 223 14.07 -4.78 -9.67
CA LEU A 223 12.90 -4.09 -10.23
C LEU A 223 12.62 -4.48 -11.69
N ALA A 224 13.66 -4.78 -12.49
CA ALA A 224 13.49 -5.34 -13.82
C ALA A 224 12.91 -6.76 -13.79
N ALA A 225 13.36 -7.63 -12.87
CA ALA A 225 12.84 -8.98 -12.70
C ALA A 225 11.41 -9.00 -12.11
N CYS A 226 11.06 -7.99 -11.29
CA CYS A 226 9.75 -7.85 -10.65
C CYS A 226 8.74 -7.04 -11.46
N ALA A 227 8.98 -6.83 -12.76
CA ALA A 227 8.13 -6.02 -13.63
C ALA A 227 6.67 -6.52 -13.65
N GLY A 228 5.81 -5.82 -12.91
CA GLY A 228 4.39 -6.15 -12.76
C GLY A 228 4.04 -7.12 -11.62
N SER A 229 5.00 -7.65 -10.86
CA SER A 229 4.71 -8.43 -9.63
C SER A 229 4.59 -7.56 -8.37
N LEU A 230 4.93 -6.27 -8.47
CA LEU A 230 4.78 -5.25 -7.42
C LEU A 230 3.75 -4.16 -7.81
N PRO A 231 3.10 -3.50 -6.83
CA PRO A 231 2.30 -2.30 -7.07
C PRO A 231 3.13 -1.08 -7.48
N SER A 232 2.46 -0.06 -8.03
CA SER A 232 3.08 1.18 -8.51
C SER A 232 3.67 2.07 -7.42
N ALA A 233 3.39 1.78 -6.14
CA ALA A 233 4.15 2.31 -5.01
C ALA A 233 4.26 1.28 -3.89
N VAL A 234 5.49 1.01 -3.47
CA VAL A 234 5.83 -0.05 -2.51
C VAL A 234 7.16 0.28 -1.83
N VAL A 235 7.49 -0.42 -0.75
CA VAL A 235 8.87 -0.53 -0.26
C VAL A 235 9.43 -1.89 -0.62
N VAL A 236 10.67 -1.92 -1.10
CA VAL A 236 11.47 -3.15 -1.22
C VAL A 236 12.69 -3.00 -0.33
N ASP A 237 12.91 -3.96 0.54
CA ASP A 237 14.09 -4.02 1.40
C ASP A 237 15.09 -5.03 0.81
N ILE A 238 16.34 -4.63 0.64
CA ILE A 238 17.43 -5.44 0.07
C ILE A 238 18.63 -5.46 1.02
N GLY A 239 19.46 -6.50 0.96
CA GLY A 239 20.62 -6.63 1.82
C GLY A 239 21.77 -7.40 1.20
N LEU A 240 22.92 -7.31 1.88
CA LEU A 240 24.16 -7.98 1.54
C LEU A 240 24.35 -9.17 2.51
N LEU A 241 24.39 -10.40 1.99
CA LEU A 241 24.51 -11.63 2.79
C LEU A 241 25.91 -11.76 3.37
N ALA A 242 26.02 -11.92 4.70
CA ALA A 242 27.30 -11.92 5.42
C ALA A 242 28.21 -13.09 5.01
N ASP A 243 27.65 -14.30 4.82
CA ASP A 243 28.44 -15.52 4.56
C ASP A 243 29.00 -15.62 3.13
N SER A 244 28.46 -14.83 2.19
CA SER A 244 28.76 -14.96 0.75
C SER A 244 29.11 -13.64 0.05
N GLY A 245 28.79 -12.48 0.63
CA GLY A 245 28.89 -11.19 -0.04
C GLY A 245 27.93 -11.02 -1.23
N ALA A 246 26.93 -11.91 -1.39
CA ALA A 246 25.92 -11.81 -2.43
C ALA A 246 24.79 -10.86 -2.00
N TRP A 247 24.20 -10.15 -2.97
CA TRP A 247 23.01 -9.34 -2.75
C TRP A 247 21.75 -10.21 -2.74
N SER A 248 20.75 -9.80 -1.95
CA SER A 248 19.52 -10.55 -1.75
C SER A 248 18.35 -9.62 -1.38
N VAL A 249 17.15 -9.92 -1.87
CA VAL A 249 15.90 -9.30 -1.43
C VAL A 249 15.55 -9.79 -0.02
N VAL A 250 15.31 -8.87 0.90
CA VAL A 250 14.85 -9.16 2.26
C VAL A 250 13.35 -9.44 2.22
N GLU A 251 12.56 -8.43 1.84
CA GLU A 251 11.09 -8.49 1.71
C GLU A 251 10.56 -7.29 0.90
N ALA A 252 9.26 -7.29 0.60
CA ALA A 252 8.52 -6.09 0.20
C ALA A 252 7.58 -5.69 1.35
N ASN A 253 7.33 -4.39 1.48
CA ASN A 253 6.55 -3.78 2.56
C ASN A 253 5.58 -2.71 2.01
N PRO A 254 4.40 -2.52 2.62
CA PRO A 254 3.51 -1.42 2.25
C PRO A 254 4.11 -0.06 2.64
N ALA A 255 4.24 0.86 1.69
CA ALA A 255 4.92 2.14 1.93
C ALA A 255 4.21 3.01 2.99
N TRP A 256 2.88 2.95 3.06
CA TRP A 256 2.04 3.63 4.07
C TRP A 256 2.16 3.04 5.49
N ALA A 257 2.93 1.96 5.67
CA ALA A 257 3.31 1.36 6.95
C ALA A 257 4.82 1.45 7.26
N SER A 258 5.63 1.91 6.31
CA SER A 258 7.09 1.75 6.33
C SER A 258 7.81 2.96 6.92
N GLY A 259 8.75 2.72 7.84
CA GLY A 259 9.66 3.76 8.32
C GLY A 259 10.63 4.23 7.23
N GLY A 260 10.79 5.54 7.10
CA GLY A 260 11.61 6.21 6.08
C GLY A 260 13.11 6.26 6.39
N TYR A 261 13.49 6.06 7.66
CA TYR A 261 14.88 6.12 8.14
C TYR A 261 15.58 7.43 7.70
N ALA A 262 16.58 7.34 6.83
CA ALA A 262 17.32 8.49 6.28
C ALA A 262 17.11 8.67 4.76
N CYS A 263 15.98 8.19 4.23
CA CYS A 263 15.51 8.57 2.90
C CYS A 263 15.09 10.05 2.88
N ASP A 264 15.10 10.68 1.70
CA ASP A 264 14.50 12.01 1.54
C ASP A 264 12.99 11.98 1.87
N PRO A 265 12.50 12.73 2.89
CA PRO A 265 11.09 12.71 3.25
C PRO A 265 10.17 13.34 2.20
N ASP A 266 10.70 14.16 1.29
CA ASP A 266 9.96 14.71 0.15
C ASP A 266 9.62 13.59 -0.85
N ALA A 267 10.59 12.79 -1.26
CA ALA A 267 10.38 11.60 -2.09
C ALA A 267 9.58 10.49 -1.38
N VAL A 268 9.86 10.18 -0.09
CA VAL A 268 9.07 9.17 0.67
C VAL A 268 7.59 9.55 0.68
N LEU A 269 7.25 10.84 0.80
CA LEU A 269 5.87 11.30 0.76
C LEU A 269 5.19 10.99 -0.58
N ASP A 270 5.86 11.14 -1.72
CA ASP A 270 5.26 10.83 -3.03
C ASP A 270 4.85 9.34 -3.12
N VAL A 271 5.69 8.45 -2.59
CA VAL A 271 5.42 7.00 -2.57
C VAL A 271 4.28 6.67 -1.60
N VAL A 272 4.25 7.29 -0.41
CA VAL A 272 3.16 7.12 0.56
C VAL A 272 1.82 7.62 0.00
N LEU A 273 1.79 8.78 -0.66
CA LEU A 273 0.56 9.34 -1.24
C LEU A 273 0.03 8.48 -2.40
N ARG A 274 0.91 7.81 -3.16
CA ARG A 274 0.47 6.80 -4.16
C ARG A 274 -0.03 5.52 -3.50
N ALA A 275 0.72 5.00 -2.53
CA ALA A 275 0.45 3.69 -1.93
C ALA A 275 -0.80 3.66 -1.04
N ALA A 276 -1.25 4.82 -0.54
CA ALA A 276 -2.50 4.93 0.20
C ALA A 276 -3.24 6.22 -0.16
N GLY A 277 -4.37 6.09 -0.85
CA GLY A 277 -5.17 7.22 -1.32
C GLY A 277 -6.62 6.85 -1.61
N PRO A 278 -7.43 7.77 -2.16
CA PRO A 278 -8.82 7.50 -2.50
C PRO A 278 -8.93 6.41 -3.57
N ALA A 279 -9.86 5.47 -3.43
CA ALA A 279 -10.08 4.40 -4.43
C ALA A 279 -10.57 4.92 -5.81
N ALA A 280 -10.97 6.19 -5.89
CA ALA A 280 -11.27 6.88 -7.14
C ALA A 280 -10.01 7.30 -7.93
N ASP A 281 -8.88 7.52 -7.25
CA ASP A 281 -7.59 7.88 -7.84
C ASP A 281 -6.73 6.63 -8.18
N LEU A 282 -7.25 5.43 -7.88
CA LEU A 282 -6.58 4.14 -8.07
C LEU A 282 -6.46 3.78 -9.56
N ARG A 283 -5.24 3.43 -9.98
CA ARG A 283 -4.95 2.94 -11.34
C ARG A 283 -5.40 1.50 -11.54
N ASP A 284 -5.84 1.14 -12.74
CA ASP A 284 -6.33 -0.21 -13.03
C ASP A 284 -5.28 -1.31 -12.81
N ALA A 285 -4.00 -1.03 -13.11
CA ALA A 285 -2.89 -1.95 -12.88
C ALA A 285 -2.65 -2.26 -11.39
N ASP A 286 -3.03 -1.33 -10.50
CA ASP A 286 -2.83 -1.44 -9.04
C ASP A 286 -3.97 -2.18 -8.33
N ARG A 287 -5.12 -2.42 -8.99
CA ARG A 287 -6.32 -3.01 -8.36
C ARG A 287 -6.07 -4.38 -7.71
N ARG A 288 -5.17 -5.19 -8.28
CA ARG A 288 -4.82 -6.53 -7.75
C ARG A 288 -3.93 -6.51 -6.51
N PHE A 289 -3.41 -5.34 -6.14
CA PHE A 289 -2.51 -5.12 -5.00
C PHE A 289 -3.21 -4.38 -3.86
N CYS A 290 -4.52 -4.17 -3.93
CA CYS A 290 -5.28 -3.51 -2.88
C CYS A 290 -5.52 -4.46 -1.70
N ARG A 291 -5.11 -4.07 -0.48
CA ARG A 291 -5.43 -4.79 0.75
C ARG A 291 -6.94 -4.89 0.95
N ASP A 292 -7.43 -6.09 1.24
CA ASP A 292 -8.82 -6.32 1.65
C ASP A 292 -9.09 -5.69 3.03
N LEU A 293 -9.71 -4.51 3.02
CA LEU A 293 -10.08 -3.80 4.24
C LEU A 293 -11.21 -4.54 4.99
N PRO A 294 -11.18 -4.64 6.33
CA PRO A 294 -12.24 -5.25 7.12
C PRO A 294 -13.47 -4.33 7.29
N ARG A 295 -14.58 -4.87 7.81
CA ARG A 295 -15.79 -4.07 8.11
C ARG A 295 -15.86 -3.82 9.61
N VAL A 296 -15.32 -2.69 10.04
CA VAL A 296 -15.35 -2.25 11.44
C VAL A 296 -16.81 -2.03 11.86
N VAL A 297 -17.25 -2.81 12.84
CA VAL A 297 -18.47 -2.53 13.61
C VAL A 297 -18.07 -1.66 14.81
N ARG A 298 -18.89 -0.67 15.14
CA ARG A 298 -18.69 0.29 16.24
C ARG A 298 -19.87 0.23 17.20
#